data_AF-F0ZG08-F1
#
_entry.id   AF-F0ZG08-F1
#
_cell.length_a   1.000
_cell.length_b   1.000
_cell.length_c   1.000
_cell.angle_alpha   90.00
_cell.angle_beta   90.00
_cell.angle_gamma   90.00
#
_symmetry.space_group_name_H-M   'P 1'
#
loop_
_entity.id
_entity.type
_entity.pdbx_description
1 polymer ?
#
loop_
_entity_poly.entity_id
_entity_poly.type
_entity_poly.pdbx_seq_one_letter_code
_entity_poly.pdbx_strand_id
1 'polypeptide(L)'
;MKALLGIETLEDIQKINSIRFKSKYWLDKYEFLKIYNSLNIFVLKKFEKDKNNTYINDNTAQADYFLSISKNFLFKLLMFLNYIKSYPTSQQFSTTWGKDHKTILKYRSHIIDIFLEYFYENPIDPSSRLTQKPLEIIAENQSPTGETIKKKNLIYSVIDTTIFKISKPVGHKNESPYYSDKHKFHGVKIQTIVNITDGKLNHISRGTFPGSMHDFEIAKKIDFKEDYPLIENELILGDLGYQGDQGDQKVFLCANIRGADQNGENLSPMD
;
A
#
# COMPACT_ATOMS: atom_id res chain seq x y z
N MET A 1 13.42 21.07 16.37
CA MET A 1 13.81 19.65 16.30
C MET A 1 14.34 19.44 14.90
N LYS A 2 15.59 18.97 14.74
CA LYS A 2 16.20 18.79 13.41
C LYS A 2 15.96 17.38 12.92
N ALA A 3 15.37 17.23 11.74
CA ALA A 3 15.37 15.95 11.05
C ALA A 3 16.74 15.67 10.42
N LEU A 4 16.90 14.47 9.83
CA LEU A 4 18.06 14.19 8.98
C LEU A 4 18.21 15.27 7.90
N LEU A 5 19.46 15.58 7.56
CA LEU A 5 19.83 16.69 6.67
C LEU A 5 19.58 18.10 7.23
N GLY A 6 19.24 18.22 8.52
CA GLY A 6 18.99 19.52 9.16
C GLY A 6 17.67 20.17 8.76
N ILE A 7 16.72 19.38 8.23
CA ILE A 7 15.40 19.86 7.81
C ILE A 7 14.56 20.21 9.03
N GLU A 8 14.07 21.45 9.07
CA GLU A 8 13.09 21.93 10.04
C GLU A 8 11.82 22.45 9.36
N THR A 9 11.93 22.94 8.12
CA THR A 9 10.82 23.51 7.35
C THR A 9 10.74 23.00 5.91
N LEU A 10 9.69 23.38 5.19
CA LEU A 10 9.56 23.05 3.75
C LEU A 10 10.59 23.81 2.90
N GLU A 11 10.96 25.03 3.29
CA GLU A 11 12.01 25.80 2.62
C GLU A 11 13.35 25.09 2.66
N ASP A 12 13.65 24.38 3.76
CA ASP A 12 14.87 23.56 3.86
C ASP A 12 14.86 22.42 2.82
N ILE A 13 13.70 21.78 2.64
CA ILE A 13 13.54 20.70 1.65
C ILE A 13 13.75 21.23 0.24
N GLN A 14 13.18 22.40 -0.09
CA GLN A 14 13.34 23.01 -1.40
C GLN A 14 14.81 23.25 -1.77
N LYS A 15 15.64 23.66 -0.78
CA LYS A 15 17.09 23.88 -0.93
C LYS A 15 17.89 22.59 -1.10
N ILE A 16 17.35 21.44 -0.73
CA ILE A 16 18.04 20.14 -0.84
C ILE A 16 17.94 19.60 -2.27
N ASN A 17 19.06 19.09 -2.78
CA ASN A 17 19.10 18.38 -4.06
C ASN A 17 18.26 17.09 -4.00
N SER A 18 17.49 16.79 -5.05
CA SER A 18 16.57 15.63 -5.06
C SER A 18 17.28 14.29 -4.86
N ILE A 19 18.48 14.10 -5.43
CA ILE A 19 19.30 12.89 -5.26
C ILE A 19 19.70 12.74 -3.79
N ARG A 20 20.13 13.84 -3.16
CA ARG A 20 20.49 13.84 -1.73
C ARG A 20 19.29 13.53 -0.85
N PHE A 21 18.10 14.05 -1.17
CA PHE A 21 16.87 13.73 -0.46
C PHE A 21 16.53 12.24 -0.58
N LYS A 22 16.49 11.72 -1.81
CA LYS A 22 16.20 10.31 -2.13
C LYS A 22 17.22 9.32 -1.56
N SER A 23 18.44 9.77 -1.25
CA SER A 23 19.43 8.95 -0.53
C SER A 23 19.05 8.66 0.92
N LYS A 24 18.16 9.46 1.52
CA LYS A 24 17.72 9.34 2.92
C LYS A 24 16.27 8.89 3.08
N TYR A 25 15.45 9.13 2.06
CA TYR A 25 14.02 8.86 2.09
C TYR A 25 13.62 8.01 0.88
N TRP A 26 12.50 7.29 0.99
CA TRP A 26 12.01 6.43 -0.10
C TRP A 26 11.61 7.24 -1.34
N LEU A 27 11.01 8.40 -1.11
CA LEU A 27 10.50 9.30 -2.14
C LEU A 27 11.57 10.26 -2.64
N ASP A 28 11.46 10.69 -3.89
CA ASP A 28 12.15 11.89 -4.32
C ASP A 28 11.55 13.16 -3.68
N LYS A 29 12.25 14.29 -3.83
CA LYS A 29 11.81 15.55 -3.21
C LYS A 29 10.43 16.00 -3.68
N TYR A 30 10.11 15.85 -4.97
CA TYR A 30 8.86 16.33 -5.56
C TYR A 30 7.69 15.44 -5.17
N GLU A 31 7.89 14.12 -5.20
CA GLU A 31 6.92 13.14 -4.68
C GLU A 31 6.62 13.40 -3.21
N PHE A 32 7.66 13.64 -2.41
CA PHE A 32 7.52 14.00 -1.00
C PHE A 32 6.66 15.26 -0.81
N LEU A 33 6.99 16.36 -1.50
CA LEU A 33 6.26 17.62 -1.37
C LEU A 33 4.78 17.48 -1.76
N LYS A 34 4.50 16.70 -2.81
CA LYS A 34 3.13 16.39 -3.24
C LYS A 34 2.36 15.67 -2.14
N ILE A 35 2.93 14.59 -1.58
CA ILE A 35 2.29 13.79 -0.53
C ILE A 35 2.14 14.62 0.76
N TYR A 36 3.18 15.35 1.16
CA TYR A 36 3.15 16.18 2.36
C TYR A 36 2.04 17.23 2.27
N ASN A 37 1.90 17.93 1.15
CA ASN A 37 0.87 18.97 1.01
C ASN A 37 -0.53 18.39 1.16
N SER A 38 -0.83 17.26 0.50
CA SER A 38 -2.13 16.60 0.62
C SER A 38 -2.42 16.15 2.06
N LEU A 39 -1.46 15.49 2.70
CA LEU A 39 -1.62 15.02 4.08
C LEU A 39 -1.68 16.16 5.09
N ASN A 40 -0.89 17.23 4.90
CA ASN A 40 -0.89 18.36 5.83
C ASN A 40 -2.22 19.11 5.78
N ILE A 41 -2.79 19.31 4.58
CA ILE A 41 -4.15 19.88 4.44
C ILE A 41 -5.17 19.00 5.17
N PHE A 42 -5.10 17.68 4.99
CA PHE A 42 -5.96 16.72 5.67
C PHE A 42 -5.85 16.82 7.21
N VAL A 43 -4.61 16.81 7.72
CA VAL A 43 -4.32 16.95 9.15
C VAL A 43 -4.87 18.27 9.71
N LEU A 44 -4.63 19.40 9.03
CA LEU A 44 -5.11 20.71 9.47
C LEU A 44 -6.63 20.78 9.52
N LYS A 45 -7.34 20.22 8.53
CA LYS A 45 -8.81 20.14 8.53
C LYS A 45 -9.34 19.33 9.72
N LYS A 46 -8.68 18.23 10.09
CA LYS A 46 -9.06 17.43 11.26
C LYS A 46 -8.91 18.23 12.55
N PHE A 47 -7.77 18.91 12.72
CA PHE A 47 -7.55 19.77 13.88
C PHE A 47 -8.51 20.95 13.95
N GLU A 48 -8.90 21.55 12.81
CA GLU A 48 -9.89 22.63 12.78
C GLU A 48 -11.27 22.15 13.23
N LYS A 49 -11.71 20.96 12.78
CA LYS A 49 -12.96 20.33 13.25
C LYS A 49 -12.96 20.10 14.76
N ASP A 50 -11.85 19.59 15.31
CA ASP A 50 -11.71 19.36 16.74
C ASP A 50 -11.70 20.69 17.54
N LYS A 51 -11.09 21.73 16.96
CA LYS A 51 -10.91 23.05 17.59
C LYS A 51 -12.18 23.90 17.58
N ASN A 52 -13.11 23.73 16.64
CA ASN A 52 -14.39 24.47 16.64
C ASN A 52 -15.25 24.23 17.92
N ASN A 53 -14.81 23.35 18.82
CA ASN A 53 -15.31 23.19 20.20
C ASN A 53 -14.62 24.08 21.26
N THR A 54 -13.62 24.89 20.88
CA THR A 54 -12.78 25.74 21.76
C THR A 54 -12.47 27.06 21.03
N TYR A 55 -13.19 28.12 21.41
CA TYR A 55 -13.05 29.45 20.81
C TYR A 55 -11.64 30.04 21.01
N ILE A 56 -10.95 30.36 19.91
CA ILE A 56 -9.77 31.25 19.89
C ILE A 56 -10.06 32.38 18.90
N ASN A 57 -10.22 33.61 19.39
CA ASN A 57 -10.62 34.79 18.59
C ASN A 57 -9.44 35.59 17.99
N ASP A 58 -8.19 35.09 18.10
CA ASP A 58 -6.99 35.78 17.59
C ASP A 58 -6.40 35.05 16.37
N ASN A 59 -6.44 35.73 15.22
CA ASN A 59 -5.94 35.25 13.93
C ASN A 59 -4.43 34.95 13.94
N THR A 60 -3.63 35.70 14.71
CA THR A 60 -2.17 35.50 14.78
C THR A 60 -1.84 34.24 15.56
N ALA A 61 -2.47 34.08 16.74
CA ALA A 61 -2.34 32.89 17.56
C ALA A 61 -2.81 31.62 16.81
N GLN A 62 -3.86 31.74 15.98
CA GLN A 62 -4.33 30.64 15.14
C GLN A 62 -3.30 30.24 14.06
N ALA A 63 -2.68 31.22 13.40
CA ALA A 63 -1.65 30.95 12.38
C ALA A 63 -0.42 30.26 12.99
N ASP A 64 0.09 30.75 14.12
CA ASP A 64 1.22 30.16 14.83
C ASP A 64 0.92 28.72 15.29
N TYR A 65 -0.31 28.48 15.74
CA TYR A 65 -0.77 27.15 16.13
C TYR A 65 -0.76 26.18 14.94
N PHE A 66 -1.35 26.54 13.80
CA PHE A 66 -1.34 25.69 12.60
C PHE A 66 0.06 25.46 12.03
N LEU A 67 0.93 26.48 12.11
CA LEU A 67 2.34 26.34 11.77
C LEU A 67 3.04 25.32 12.67
N SER A 68 2.74 25.34 13.97
CA SER A 68 3.29 24.37 14.93
C SER A 68 2.84 22.93 14.64
N ILE A 69 1.57 22.73 14.27
CA ILE A 69 1.02 21.43 13.85
C ILE A 69 1.76 20.95 12.59
N SER A 70 1.86 21.81 11.58
CA SER A 70 2.50 21.47 10.30
C SER A 70 3.96 21.06 10.50
N LYS A 71 4.73 21.82 11.30
CA LYS A 71 6.12 21.48 11.64
C LYS A 71 6.23 20.14 12.37
N ASN A 72 5.33 19.88 13.31
CA ASN A 72 5.31 18.61 14.05
C ASN A 72 4.99 17.43 13.13
N PHE A 73 4.02 17.59 12.23
CA PHE A 73 3.65 16.60 11.23
C PHE A 73 4.79 16.32 10.26
N LEU A 74 5.43 17.37 9.73
CA LEU A 74 6.60 17.27 8.85
C LEU A 74 7.71 16.41 9.46
N PHE A 75 8.08 16.70 10.71
CA PHE A 75 9.12 15.96 11.42
C PHE A 75 8.76 14.47 11.56
N LYS A 76 7.53 14.16 11.97
CA LYS A 76 7.05 12.78 12.12
C LYS A 76 7.03 12.03 10.78
N LEU A 77 6.61 12.69 9.70
CA LEU A 77 6.55 12.10 8.36
C LEU A 77 7.95 11.80 7.83
N LEU A 78 8.91 12.74 7.95
CA LEU A 78 10.30 12.50 7.54
C LEU A 78 10.91 11.34 8.32
N MET A 79 10.65 11.27 9.63
CA MET A 79 11.09 10.14 10.45
C MET A 79 10.49 8.82 9.92
N PHE A 80 9.17 8.76 9.70
CA PHE A 80 8.52 7.57 9.14
C PHE A 80 9.10 7.15 7.78
N LEU A 81 9.32 8.10 6.87
CA LEU A 81 9.88 7.82 5.53
C LEU A 81 11.33 7.34 5.59
N ASN A 82 12.10 7.79 6.58
CA ASN A 82 13.44 7.26 6.81
C ASN A 82 13.38 5.83 7.37
N TYR A 83 12.46 5.56 8.30
CA TYR A 83 12.26 4.21 8.86
C TYR A 83 11.98 3.18 7.75
N ILE A 84 11.02 3.46 6.87
CA ILE A 84 10.67 2.54 5.77
C ILE A 84 11.79 2.41 4.72
N LYS A 85 12.71 3.38 4.64
CA LYS A 85 13.82 3.34 3.68
C LYS A 85 14.95 2.44 4.15
N SER A 86 15.28 2.47 5.44
CA SER A 86 16.46 1.79 5.98
C SER A 86 16.16 0.59 6.87
N TYR A 87 14.89 0.37 7.24
CA TYR A 87 14.46 -0.66 8.19
C TYR A 87 15.40 -0.82 9.40
N PRO A 88 15.73 0.28 10.09
CA PRO A 88 16.73 0.24 11.15
C PRO A 88 16.19 -0.47 12.38
N THR A 89 17.09 -1.04 13.17
CA THR A 89 16.73 -1.52 14.51
C THR A 89 16.24 -0.36 15.38
N SER A 90 15.40 -0.65 16.37
CA SER A 90 14.89 0.38 17.31
C SER A 90 16.00 1.21 17.95
N GLN A 91 17.14 0.58 18.28
CA GLN A 91 18.29 1.26 18.88
C GLN A 91 18.98 2.19 17.89
N GLN A 92 19.29 1.72 16.68
CA GLN A 92 19.88 2.55 15.62
C GLN A 92 18.99 3.77 15.34
N PHE A 93 17.67 3.54 15.26
CA PHE A 93 16.72 4.58 14.96
C PHE A 93 16.58 5.60 16.10
N SER A 94 16.57 5.14 17.34
CA SER A 94 16.60 5.99 18.55
C SER A 94 17.82 6.89 18.59
N THR A 95 19.02 6.34 18.37
CA THR A 95 20.27 7.09 18.29
C THR A 95 20.25 8.11 17.16
N THR A 96 19.75 7.72 15.98
CA THR A 96 19.72 8.61 14.79
C THR A 96 18.84 9.83 15.01
N TRP A 97 17.68 9.67 15.66
CA TRP A 97 16.67 10.73 15.79
C TRP A 97 16.62 11.39 17.17
N GLY A 98 17.43 10.92 18.12
CA GLY A 98 17.47 11.44 19.49
C GLY A 98 16.12 11.30 20.22
N LYS A 99 15.40 10.21 19.95
CA LYS A 99 14.09 9.90 20.55
C LYS A 99 14.09 8.54 21.18
N ASP A 100 13.46 8.41 22.34
CA ASP A 100 13.28 7.10 22.96
C ASP A 100 12.35 6.20 22.13
N HIS A 101 12.44 4.90 22.37
CA HIS A 101 11.69 3.90 21.64
C HIS A 101 10.16 4.10 21.70
N LYS A 102 9.62 4.51 22.86
CA LYS A 102 8.16 4.70 23.01
C LYS A 102 7.68 5.86 22.17
N THR A 103 8.43 6.97 22.16
CA THR A 103 8.11 8.14 21.32
C THR A 103 8.15 7.79 19.83
N ILE A 104 9.16 7.03 19.39
CA ILE A 104 9.26 6.57 17.99
C ILE A 104 8.04 5.73 17.60
N LEU A 105 7.68 4.75 18.42
CA LEU A 105 6.50 3.91 18.17
C LEU A 105 5.24 4.75 18.09
N LYS A 106 5.04 5.68 19.02
CA LYS A 106 3.91 6.61 19.03
C LYS A 106 3.83 7.43 17.74
N TYR A 107 4.95 7.99 17.29
CA TYR A 107 5.00 8.79 16.06
C TYR A 107 4.75 7.95 14.82
N ARG A 108 5.29 6.73 14.77
CA ARG A 108 5.04 5.78 13.68
C ARG A 108 3.55 5.43 13.60
N SER A 109 2.94 5.04 14.73
CA SER A 109 1.50 4.76 14.79
C SER A 109 0.69 5.96 14.33
N HIS A 110 0.98 7.16 14.84
CA HIS A 110 0.28 8.38 14.43
C HIS A 110 0.36 8.66 12.92
N ILE A 111 1.52 8.42 12.28
CA ILE A 111 1.64 8.58 10.83
C ILE A 111 0.87 7.50 10.08
N ILE A 112 0.91 6.25 10.55
CA ILE A 112 0.12 5.15 9.98
C ILE A 112 -1.38 5.49 10.07
N ASP A 113 -1.86 5.95 11.22
CA ASP A 113 -3.26 6.33 11.44
C ASP A 113 -3.68 7.44 10.46
N ILE A 114 -2.85 8.47 10.29
CA ILE A 114 -3.09 9.53 9.30
C ILE A 114 -3.17 8.97 7.88
N PHE A 115 -2.26 8.08 7.49
CA PHE A 115 -2.30 7.46 6.16
C PHE A 115 -3.58 6.63 5.97
N LEU A 116 -3.95 5.82 6.98
CA LEU A 116 -5.15 4.99 6.92
C LEU A 116 -6.40 5.83 6.76
N GLU A 117 -6.56 6.87 7.58
CA GLU A 117 -7.71 7.78 7.47
C GLU A 117 -7.70 8.56 6.14
N TYR A 118 -6.54 9.07 5.71
CA TYR A 118 -6.43 9.81 4.47
C TYR A 118 -6.83 8.96 3.26
N PHE A 119 -6.33 7.72 3.16
CA PHE A 119 -6.67 6.82 2.06
C PHE A 119 -8.08 6.25 2.17
N TYR A 120 -8.65 6.21 3.37
CA TYR A 120 -10.06 5.87 3.56
C TYR A 120 -10.98 6.98 3.01
N GLU A 121 -10.66 8.25 3.28
CA GLU A 121 -11.43 9.40 2.77
C GLU A 121 -11.12 9.74 1.31
N ASN A 122 -9.95 9.34 0.82
CA ASN A 122 -9.47 9.61 -0.54
C ASN A 122 -9.11 8.27 -1.20
N PRO A 123 -10.10 7.40 -1.47
CA PRO A 123 -9.85 6.11 -2.09
C PRO A 123 -9.17 6.32 -3.44
N ILE A 124 -8.24 5.43 -3.75
CA ILE A 124 -7.57 5.42 -5.04
C ILE A 124 -8.61 5.08 -6.09
N ASP A 125 -8.76 5.93 -7.11
CA ASP A 125 -9.61 5.64 -8.25
C ASP A 125 -9.02 4.48 -9.05
N PRO A 126 -9.68 3.29 -9.05
CA PRO A 126 -9.20 2.15 -9.81
C PRO A 126 -9.09 2.43 -11.30
N SER A 127 -9.91 3.37 -11.83
CA SER A 127 -9.96 3.72 -13.25
C SER A 127 -8.68 4.41 -13.72
N SER A 128 -7.88 4.95 -12.81
CA SER A 128 -6.58 5.54 -13.13
C SER A 128 -5.64 4.55 -13.85
N ARG A 129 -5.82 3.24 -13.63
CA ARG A 129 -5.07 2.19 -14.34
C ARG A 129 -5.28 2.22 -15.85
N LEU A 130 -6.45 2.65 -16.32
CA LEU A 130 -6.82 2.69 -17.74
C LEU A 130 -6.03 3.74 -18.53
N THR A 131 -5.36 4.67 -17.83
CA THR A 131 -4.42 5.63 -18.45
C THR A 131 -3.09 5.00 -18.85
N GLN A 132 -2.80 3.80 -18.33
CA GLN A 132 -1.57 3.06 -18.62
C GLN A 132 -1.77 2.09 -19.79
N LYS A 133 -0.67 1.64 -20.40
CA LYS A 133 -0.74 0.62 -21.45
C LYS A 133 -0.91 -0.77 -20.81
N PRO A 134 -1.94 -1.57 -21.16
CA PRO A 134 -2.07 -2.92 -20.62
C PRO A 134 -1.01 -3.86 -21.20
N LEU A 135 -0.71 -4.93 -20.46
CA LEU A 135 -0.12 -6.12 -21.04
C LEU A 135 -1.22 -6.88 -21.79
N GLU A 136 -0.98 -7.20 -23.06
CA GLU A 136 -1.94 -7.92 -23.90
C GLU A 136 -1.55 -9.39 -23.99
N ILE A 137 -2.49 -10.28 -23.66
CA ILE A 137 -2.27 -11.74 -23.71
C ILE A 137 -3.31 -12.36 -24.63
N ILE A 138 -2.87 -13.15 -25.59
CA ILE A 138 -3.75 -13.91 -26.48
C ILE A 138 -3.89 -15.32 -25.90
N ALA A 139 -5.09 -15.65 -25.43
CA ALA A 139 -5.46 -17.02 -25.07
C ALA A 139 -6.02 -17.72 -26.30
N GLU A 140 -5.48 -18.88 -26.63
CA GLU A 140 -5.99 -19.74 -27.70
C GLU A 140 -6.79 -20.87 -27.05
N ASN A 141 -8.10 -20.90 -27.29
CA ASN A 141 -8.98 -21.96 -26.83
C ASN A 141 -9.53 -22.71 -28.04
N GLN A 142 -9.60 -24.04 -27.95
CA GLN A 142 -10.32 -24.82 -28.95
C GLN A 142 -11.82 -24.76 -28.65
N SER A 143 -12.62 -24.39 -29.65
CA SER A 143 -14.07 -24.49 -29.57
C SER A 143 -14.49 -25.97 -29.52
N PRO A 144 -15.74 -26.27 -29.10
CA PRO A 144 -16.31 -27.61 -29.24
C PRO A 144 -16.37 -28.11 -30.69
N THR A 145 -16.27 -27.21 -31.68
CA THR A 145 -16.26 -27.52 -33.11
C THR A 145 -14.84 -27.71 -33.68
N GLY A 146 -13.80 -27.59 -32.86
CA GLY A 146 -12.40 -27.72 -33.27
C GLY A 146 -11.77 -26.45 -33.86
N GLU A 147 -12.49 -25.33 -33.86
CA GLU A 147 -11.96 -24.04 -34.31
C GLU A 147 -11.14 -23.38 -33.21
N THR A 148 -9.97 -22.83 -33.55
CA THR A 148 -9.15 -22.06 -32.61
C THR A 148 -9.76 -20.68 -32.42
N ILE A 149 -10.28 -20.42 -31.22
CA ILE A 149 -10.75 -19.10 -30.78
C ILE A 149 -9.58 -18.39 -30.12
N LYS A 150 -9.12 -17.29 -30.73
CA LYS A 150 -8.12 -16.39 -30.12
C LYS A 150 -8.85 -15.29 -29.36
N LYS A 151 -8.71 -15.30 -28.04
CA LYS A 151 -9.24 -14.23 -27.17
C LYS A 151 -8.10 -13.36 -26.69
N LYS A 152 -8.17 -12.06 -27.01
CA LYS A 152 -7.26 -11.04 -26.48
C LYS A 152 -7.74 -10.61 -25.09
N ASN A 153 -6.90 -10.78 -24.08
CA ASN A 153 -7.13 -10.31 -22.71
C ASN A 153 -6.21 -9.12 -22.41
N LEU A 154 -6.71 -8.19 -21.61
CA LEU A 154 -6.00 -6.99 -21.17
C LEU A 154 -5.64 -7.12 -19.70
N ILE A 155 -4.37 -6.95 -19.37
CA ILE A 155 -3.88 -6.99 -18.00
C ILE A 155 -3.36 -5.61 -17.62
N TYR A 156 -4.09 -4.91 -16.77
CA TYR A 156 -3.62 -3.65 -16.18
C TYR A 156 -2.99 -3.86 -14.81
N SER A 157 -3.28 -4.98 -14.15
CA SER A 157 -3.04 -5.10 -12.72
C SER A 157 -2.68 -6.49 -12.23
N VAL A 158 -1.95 -6.49 -11.11
CA VAL A 158 -1.56 -7.67 -10.34
C VAL A 158 -2.18 -7.57 -8.96
N ILE A 159 -2.65 -8.69 -8.42
CA ILE A 159 -3.22 -8.79 -7.08
C ILE A 159 -2.31 -9.60 -6.17
N ASP A 160 -2.09 -9.10 -4.96
CA ASP A 160 -1.34 -9.81 -3.93
C ASP A 160 -1.97 -9.60 -2.55
N THR A 161 -1.81 -10.58 -1.68
CA THR A 161 -2.25 -10.51 -0.29
C THR A 161 -1.06 -10.64 0.64
N THR A 162 -0.75 -9.55 1.32
CA THR A 162 0.33 -9.51 2.30
C THR A 162 -0.19 -9.84 3.70
N ILE A 163 0.53 -10.71 4.42
CA ILE A 163 0.24 -11.04 5.82
C ILE A 163 1.14 -10.24 6.77
N PHE A 164 0.52 -9.62 7.77
CA PHE A 164 1.18 -8.87 8.84
C PHE A 164 1.04 -9.62 10.16
N LYS A 165 2.17 -9.86 10.84
CA LYS A 165 2.17 -10.51 12.15
C LYS A 165 1.50 -9.61 13.19
N ILE A 166 0.59 -10.18 13.96
CA ILE A 166 -0.04 -9.55 15.13
C ILE A 166 0.33 -10.29 16.40
N SER A 167 0.06 -9.64 17.55
CA SER A 167 0.10 -10.35 18.83
C SER A 167 -0.99 -11.43 18.86
N LYS A 168 -0.73 -12.52 19.57
CA LYS A 168 -1.71 -13.58 19.77
C LYS A 168 -3.01 -12.97 20.33
N PRO A 169 -4.17 -13.16 19.66
CA PRO A 169 -5.45 -12.67 20.15
C PRO A 169 -5.78 -13.24 21.54
N VAL A 170 -6.45 -12.45 22.37
CA VAL A 170 -6.89 -12.88 23.70
C VAL A 170 -8.13 -13.77 23.56
N GLY A 171 -8.04 -15.00 24.09
CA GLY A 171 -9.11 -16.00 24.06
C GLY A 171 -8.95 -17.03 22.94
N HIS A 172 -8.91 -18.32 23.30
CA HIS A 172 -8.65 -19.44 22.36
C HIS A 172 -9.56 -19.46 21.13
N LYS A 173 -10.85 -19.10 21.26
CA LYS A 173 -11.78 -19.08 20.13
C LYS A 173 -11.49 -17.96 19.12
N ASN A 174 -10.87 -16.87 19.57
CA ASN A 174 -10.47 -15.75 18.72
C ASN A 174 -9.08 -15.96 18.11
N GLU A 175 -8.38 -17.04 18.48
CA GLU A 175 -7.01 -17.31 18.03
C GLU A 175 -6.99 -17.93 16.62
N SER A 176 -7.80 -18.99 16.43
CA SER A 176 -7.76 -19.83 15.24
C SER A 176 -7.92 -19.07 13.91
N PRO A 177 -8.85 -18.10 13.76
CA PRO A 177 -9.00 -17.37 12.49
C PRO A 177 -7.75 -16.57 12.11
N TYR A 178 -6.95 -16.15 13.09
CA TYR A 178 -5.78 -15.33 12.84
C TYR A 178 -4.51 -16.16 12.69
N TYR A 179 -4.50 -17.44 13.07
CA TYR A 179 -3.33 -18.29 12.91
C TYR A 179 -3.16 -18.73 11.45
N SER A 180 -2.03 -18.38 10.85
CA SER A 180 -1.71 -18.81 9.49
C SER A 180 -0.91 -20.10 9.50
N ASP A 181 -1.47 -21.19 8.95
CA ASP A 181 -0.76 -22.46 8.85
C ASP A 181 0.46 -22.42 7.93
N LYS A 182 0.43 -21.58 6.88
CA LYS A 182 1.56 -21.36 5.96
C LYS A 182 2.73 -20.68 6.67
N HIS A 183 2.45 -19.66 7.49
CA HIS A 183 3.48 -18.79 8.07
C HIS A 183 3.80 -19.09 9.56
N LYS A 184 3.02 -19.96 10.20
CA LYS A 184 3.18 -20.39 11.61
C LYS A 184 3.15 -19.25 12.63
N PHE A 185 2.37 -18.20 12.36
CA PHE A 185 2.12 -17.11 13.32
C PHE A 185 0.71 -16.53 13.18
N HIS A 186 0.27 -15.78 14.21
CA HIS A 186 -0.96 -14.99 14.16
C HIS A 186 -0.78 -13.75 13.31
N GLY A 187 -1.62 -13.58 12.31
CA GLY A 187 -1.54 -12.46 11.39
C GLY A 187 -2.89 -11.97 10.92
N VAL A 188 -2.84 -10.79 10.32
CA VAL A 188 -3.93 -10.24 9.51
C VAL A 188 -3.43 -10.07 8.09
N LYS A 189 -4.31 -10.24 7.12
CA LYS A 189 -4.04 -10.12 5.71
C LYS A 189 -4.62 -8.82 5.16
N ILE A 190 -3.91 -8.19 4.25
CA ILE A 190 -4.37 -7.04 3.47
C ILE A 190 -4.15 -7.37 2.00
N GLN A 191 -5.17 -7.17 1.19
CA GLN A 191 -5.08 -7.37 -0.24
C GLN A 191 -4.85 -6.04 -0.95
N THR A 192 -3.96 -6.07 -1.92
CA THR A 192 -3.63 -4.92 -2.75
C THR A 192 -3.69 -5.31 -4.22
N ILE A 193 -4.21 -4.41 -5.05
CA ILE A 193 -4.12 -4.49 -6.50
C ILE A 193 -3.21 -3.35 -6.96
N VAL A 194 -2.17 -3.68 -7.71
CA VAL A 194 -1.19 -2.73 -8.24
C VAL A 194 -1.20 -2.72 -9.75
N ASN A 195 -0.87 -1.59 -10.36
CA ASN A 195 -0.67 -1.47 -11.78
C ASN A 195 0.58 -2.25 -12.20
N ILE A 196 0.46 -3.04 -13.27
CA ILE A 196 1.55 -3.90 -13.74
C ILE A 196 2.73 -3.11 -14.33
N THR A 197 2.49 -1.92 -14.88
CA THR A 197 3.50 -1.15 -15.62
C THR A 197 4.38 -0.28 -14.72
N ASP A 198 3.79 0.35 -13.70
CA ASP A 198 4.49 1.30 -12.84
C ASP A 198 4.45 0.92 -11.35
N GLY A 199 3.80 -0.19 -10.99
CA GLY A 199 3.71 -0.70 -9.63
C GLY A 199 2.85 0.18 -8.70
N LYS A 200 2.13 1.19 -9.21
CA LYS A 200 1.28 2.03 -8.36
C LYS A 200 0.10 1.24 -7.81
N LEU A 201 -0.24 1.50 -6.55
CA LEU A 201 -1.43 0.95 -5.94
C LEU A 201 -2.67 1.46 -6.68
N ASN A 202 -3.53 0.55 -7.13
CA ASN A 202 -4.82 0.84 -7.75
C ASN A 202 -5.98 0.59 -6.79
N HIS A 203 -5.83 -0.34 -5.85
CA HIS A 203 -6.84 -0.66 -4.85
C HIS A 203 -6.23 -1.35 -3.64
N ILE A 204 -6.82 -1.12 -2.47
CA ILE A 204 -6.52 -1.82 -1.22
C ILE A 204 -7.84 -2.28 -0.61
N SER A 205 -7.87 -3.49 -0.07
CA SER A 205 -9.07 -4.02 0.57
C SER A 205 -9.55 -3.11 1.71
N ARG A 206 -10.87 -2.94 1.82
CA ARG A 206 -11.47 -2.26 2.98
C ARG A 206 -11.31 -3.12 4.23
N GLY A 207 -10.35 -2.72 5.07
CA GLY A 207 -10.05 -3.41 6.31
C GLY A 207 -9.07 -4.58 6.14
N THR A 208 -9.05 -5.45 7.13
CA THR A 208 -8.10 -6.57 7.24
C THR A 208 -8.82 -7.91 7.31
N PHE A 209 -8.22 -8.95 6.75
CA PHE A 209 -8.73 -10.31 6.79
C PHE A 209 -7.99 -11.17 7.82
N PRO A 210 -8.62 -12.22 8.37
CA PRO A 210 -7.94 -13.17 9.25
C PRO A 210 -6.77 -13.89 8.55
N GLY A 211 -5.66 -14.12 9.26
CA GLY A 211 -4.45 -14.73 8.72
C GLY A 211 -4.62 -16.16 8.20
N SER A 212 -5.65 -16.88 8.62
CA SER A 212 -5.99 -18.22 8.15
C SER A 212 -6.74 -18.22 6.81
N MET A 213 -7.27 -17.08 6.38
CA MET A 213 -8.11 -16.99 5.17
C MET A 213 -7.26 -17.14 3.90
N HIS A 214 -7.72 -17.95 2.94
CA HIS A 214 -7.06 -18.12 1.64
C HIS A 214 -7.16 -16.85 0.79
N ASP A 215 -6.14 -16.59 -0.03
CA ASP A 215 -6.04 -15.35 -0.82
C ASP A 215 -7.17 -15.27 -1.86
N PHE A 216 -7.58 -16.41 -2.42
CA PHE A 216 -8.77 -16.50 -3.27
C PHE A 216 -10.08 -16.12 -2.55
N GLU A 217 -10.28 -16.58 -1.31
CA GLU A 217 -11.45 -16.19 -0.51
C GLU A 217 -11.49 -14.70 -0.21
N ILE A 218 -10.32 -14.11 0.00
CA ILE A 218 -10.16 -12.66 0.18
C ILE A 218 -10.51 -11.92 -1.11
N ALA A 219 -10.03 -12.38 -2.26
CA ALA A 219 -10.32 -11.78 -3.56
C ALA A 219 -11.82 -11.76 -3.89
N LYS A 220 -12.56 -12.79 -3.50
CA LYS A 220 -14.03 -12.84 -3.65
C LYS A 220 -14.78 -11.81 -2.79
N LYS A 221 -14.10 -11.16 -1.83
CA LYS A 221 -14.68 -10.06 -1.05
C LYS A 221 -14.58 -8.71 -1.77
N ILE A 222 -13.82 -8.60 -2.85
CA ILE A 222 -13.81 -7.40 -3.68
C ILE A 222 -15.07 -7.40 -4.53
N ASP A 223 -15.83 -6.30 -4.45
CA ASP A 223 -16.89 -6.05 -5.42
C ASP A 223 -16.26 -5.51 -6.73
N PHE A 224 -16.05 -6.37 -7.72
CA PHE A 224 -15.54 -5.99 -9.04
C PHE A 224 -16.53 -5.19 -9.90
N LYS A 225 -17.71 -4.82 -9.38
CA LYS A 225 -18.62 -3.86 -10.01
C LYS A 225 -18.51 -2.48 -9.36
N GLU A 226 -18.38 -2.43 -8.05
CA GLU A 226 -18.38 -1.18 -7.29
C GLU A 226 -16.96 -0.73 -6.88
N ASP A 227 -16.16 -1.63 -6.32
CA ASP A 227 -14.86 -1.30 -5.72
C ASP A 227 -13.70 -1.39 -6.71
N TYR A 228 -13.81 -2.23 -7.74
CA TYR A 228 -12.80 -2.37 -8.80
C TYR A 228 -13.43 -2.76 -10.15
N PRO A 229 -14.16 -1.83 -10.82
CA PRO A 229 -14.90 -2.13 -12.04
C PRO A 229 -13.98 -2.53 -13.18
N LEU A 230 -14.07 -3.79 -13.64
CA LEU A 230 -13.28 -4.32 -14.77
C LEU A 230 -13.90 -3.95 -16.12
N ILE A 231 -13.06 -3.66 -17.12
CA ILE A 231 -13.51 -3.48 -18.51
C ILE A 231 -13.62 -4.82 -19.24
N GLU A 232 -14.21 -4.80 -20.44
CA GLU A 232 -14.36 -6.01 -21.26
C GLU A 232 -12.99 -6.65 -21.54
N ASN A 233 -12.91 -7.96 -21.33
CA ASN A 233 -11.70 -8.77 -21.51
C ASN A 233 -10.53 -8.39 -20.59
N GLU A 234 -10.76 -7.60 -19.55
CA GLU A 234 -9.77 -7.35 -18.51
C GLU A 234 -9.65 -8.57 -17.58
N LEU A 235 -8.41 -8.98 -17.31
CA LEU A 235 -8.08 -9.96 -16.27
C LEU A 235 -7.06 -9.36 -15.30
N ILE A 236 -7.06 -9.87 -14.08
CA ILE A 236 -6.08 -9.52 -13.05
C ILE A 236 -5.09 -10.69 -12.91
N LEU A 237 -3.79 -10.40 -12.89
CA LEU A 237 -2.78 -11.43 -12.60
C LEU A 237 -2.74 -11.70 -11.10
N GLY A 238 -2.81 -12.96 -10.71
CA GLY A 238 -2.59 -13.42 -9.34
C GLY A 238 -1.60 -14.59 -9.31
N ASP A 239 -1.06 -14.88 -8.12
CA ASP A 239 -0.33 -16.13 -7.91
C ASP A 239 -1.28 -17.34 -7.87
N LEU A 240 -0.74 -18.56 -7.72
CA LEU A 240 -1.56 -19.77 -7.64
C LEU A 240 -2.51 -19.79 -6.43
N GLY A 241 -2.28 -18.96 -5.41
CA GLY A 241 -3.18 -18.81 -4.27
C GLY A 241 -4.53 -18.17 -4.64
N TYR A 242 -4.65 -17.61 -5.86
CA TYR A 242 -5.88 -17.06 -6.44
C TYR A 242 -6.59 -18.02 -7.39
N GLN A 243 -6.14 -19.26 -7.51
CA GLN A 243 -6.83 -20.25 -8.31
C GLN A 243 -8.11 -20.71 -7.61
N GLY A 244 -9.26 -20.35 -8.18
CA GLY A 244 -10.59 -20.85 -7.77
C GLY A 244 -11.01 -22.12 -8.52
N ASP A 245 -12.21 -22.60 -8.22
CA ASP A 245 -12.86 -23.66 -9.02
C ASP A 245 -13.14 -23.16 -10.45
N GLN A 246 -13.40 -24.07 -11.40
CA GLN A 246 -13.37 -23.85 -12.87
C GLN A 246 -14.24 -22.69 -13.45
N GLY A 247 -14.97 -21.91 -12.64
CA GLY A 247 -15.71 -20.71 -13.06
C GLY A 247 -14.99 -19.38 -12.91
N ASP A 248 -13.97 -19.28 -12.04
CA ASP A 248 -13.37 -18.00 -11.61
C ASP A 248 -12.14 -17.56 -12.44
N GLN A 249 -11.74 -18.38 -13.42
CA GLN A 249 -10.75 -18.04 -14.45
C GLN A 249 -11.16 -16.83 -15.32
N LYS A 250 -12.42 -16.37 -15.21
CA LYS A 250 -12.91 -15.18 -15.92
C LYS A 250 -12.38 -13.86 -15.37
N VAL A 251 -11.86 -13.85 -14.14
CA VAL A 251 -11.38 -12.64 -13.47
C VAL A 251 -9.87 -12.71 -13.25
N PHE A 252 -9.37 -13.88 -12.82
CA PHE A 252 -7.96 -14.07 -12.51
C PHE A 252 -7.27 -14.88 -13.58
N LEU A 253 -6.17 -14.34 -14.10
CA LEU A 253 -5.19 -15.11 -14.85
C LEU A 253 -4.09 -15.54 -13.87
N CYS A 254 -4.16 -16.80 -13.43
CA CYS A 254 -3.14 -17.40 -12.58
C CYS A 254 -2.13 -18.11 -13.47
N ALA A 255 -0.87 -17.66 -13.43
CA ALA A 255 0.22 -18.34 -14.13
C ALA A 255 1.38 -18.56 -13.18
N ASN A 256 2.03 -19.72 -13.30
CA ASN A 256 3.39 -19.87 -12.80
C ASN A 256 4.29 -19.00 -13.66
N ILE A 257 4.43 -17.72 -13.33
CA ILE A 257 5.53 -16.90 -13.83
C ILE A 257 6.77 -17.41 -13.11
N ARG A 258 7.33 -18.53 -13.60
CA ARG A 258 8.70 -18.90 -13.23
C ARG A 258 9.57 -17.79 -13.81
N GLY A 259 10.13 -16.96 -12.93
CA GLY A 259 11.18 -16.03 -13.33
C GLY A 259 12.23 -16.86 -14.06
N ALA A 260 12.51 -16.52 -15.32
CA ALA A 260 13.56 -17.15 -16.08
C ALA A 260 14.83 -17.18 -15.21
N ASP A 261 15.24 -18.37 -14.80
CA ASP A 261 16.63 -18.59 -14.49
C ASP A 261 17.41 -18.22 -15.75
N GLN A 262 18.55 -17.57 -15.55
CA GLN A 262 19.34 -16.92 -16.61
C GLN A 262 19.93 -17.91 -17.64
N ASN A 263 19.47 -19.16 -17.67
CA ASN A 263 20.04 -20.24 -18.47
C ASN A 263 19.08 -20.89 -19.45
N GLY A 264 17.79 -20.53 -19.51
CA GLY A 264 16.91 -20.90 -20.63
C GLY A 264 16.85 -22.42 -20.92
N GLU A 265 17.06 -23.27 -19.92
CA GLU A 265 16.88 -24.71 -20.09
C GLU A 265 15.43 -25.07 -19.82
N ASN A 266 14.77 -25.55 -20.88
CA ASN A 266 13.43 -26.09 -20.85
C ASN A 266 13.30 -27.13 -19.74
N LEU A 267 12.59 -26.81 -18.66
CA LEU A 267 12.04 -27.83 -17.79
C LEU A 267 10.88 -28.50 -18.54
N SER A 268 11.19 -29.63 -19.17
CA SER A 268 10.22 -30.62 -19.60
C SER A 268 9.20 -30.86 -18.49
N PRO A 269 7.90 -30.96 -18.79
CA PRO A 269 6.97 -31.51 -17.83
C PRO A 269 7.42 -32.94 -17.54
N MET A 270 7.72 -33.25 -16.28
CA MET A 270 7.77 -34.62 -15.81
C MET A 270 6.54 -34.84 -14.93
N ASP A 271 6.01 -36.06 -15.10
CA ASP A 271 4.80 -36.64 -14.52
C ASP A 271 4.62 -36.43 -13.01
#